data_AF-A0ABD3R3E5-F1
#
_entry.id   AF-A0ABD3R3E5-F1
#
_cell.length_a   1.000
_cell.length_b   1.000
_cell.length_c   1.000
_cell.angle_alpha   90.00
_cell.angle_beta   90.00
_cell.angle_gamma   90.00
#
_symmetry.space_group_name_H-M   'P 1'
#
loop_
_entity.id
_entity.type
_entity.pdbx_description
1 polymer ?
#
loop_
_entity_poly.entity_id
_entity_poly.type
_entity_poly.pdbx_seq_one_letter_code
_entity_poly.pdbx_strand_id
1 'polypeptide(L)'
;MVNISSTRRSPDCKVRFTWPCLIILLRFLAIGLALAAYVLFDNLRASTAQRDVIPSIEDEASGSSAAGRPSSSSQWHDYKSFPGLAKKAIEVACGGHMAASCDQCPQGNGASWCNGDCEWRGDACVRSSKLNHVHPDYFRIVQRYAFQPVINNNGEYVNVILVRSPFHDADDNDLYEFYKDDILFMGISSFESFPLNSPNPYSHSNKNEEEIYLNFPGFLHMMRDPDEHFPRHVKRILMSQSDFNLDVPERFGREHAYDEKIYDFVYSGGDQDVESDCVGWASYNKNFSFVREALEVMCSPEFNVTGVLVANKNKADTKACTIPDICHGKILQTTFLGQDEFFGYIAKARWVFLPQVCDASPRVSTQGLAMNKPLLMNRNIMGGWKYLIPGQTGEFFHDMSDFRDSLRRILDNTRGDKSPYKPLDLVKSNYGNEHSGKRLYDFVKEHWGDKIIFPVGTNALIPTGV
;
A
#
# COMPACT_ATOMS: atom_id res chain seq x y z
N MET A 1 -12.72 26.21 -58.57
CA MET A 1 -11.34 25.88 -58.19
C MET A 1 -11.40 25.15 -56.85
N VAL A 2 -11.97 23.94 -56.77
CA VAL A 2 -11.44 22.58 -57.06
C VAL A 2 -10.34 22.09 -56.11
N ASN A 3 -10.81 21.51 -55.00
CA ASN A 3 -10.43 20.25 -54.33
C ASN A 3 -9.16 19.50 -54.79
N ILE A 4 -8.31 19.12 -53.82
CA ILE A 4 -7.45 17.93 -53.93
C ILE A 4 -7.43 17.17 -52.60
N SER A 5 -8.12 16.03 -52.59
CA SER A 5 -7.84 14.88 -51.75
C SER A 5 -6.70 14.05 -52.36
N SER A 6 -5.74 13.56 -51.57
CA SER A 6 -5.22 12.21 -51.80
C SER A 6 -4.52 11.64 -50.55
N THR A 7 -4.99 10.47 -50.19
CA THR A 7 -4.46 9.51 -49.21
C THR A 7 -3.10 8.95 -49.62
N ARG A 8 -2.15 8.82 -48.69
CA ARG A 8 -1.05 7.84 -48.78
C ARG A 8 -1.00 6.96 -47.53
N ARG A 9 -1.27 5.67 -47.74
CA ARG A 9 -1.00 4.58 -46.80
C ARG A 9 0.50 4.23 -46.86
N SER A 10 1.11 3.99 -45.70
CA SER A 10 2.42 3.33 -45.53
C SER A 10 2.24 1.81 -45.40
N PRO A 11 3.27 1.00 -45.69
CA PRO A 11 3.10 -0.41 -46.07
C PRO A 11 3.18 -1.41 -44.90
N ASP A 12 2.43 -2.49 -45.06
CA ASP A 12 2.40 -3.71 -44.24
C ASP A 12 3.79 -4.35 -44.07
N CYS A 13 4.17 -4.64 -42.83
CA CYS A 13 5.31 -5.49 -42.50
C CYS A 13 4.80 -6.91 -42.18
N LYS A 14 4.85 -7.80 -43.17
CA LYS A 14 4.58 -9.25 -43.00
C LYS A 14 5.84 -9.97 -42.55
N VAL A 15 5.88 -10.41 -41.30
CA VAL A 15 6.93 -11.30 -40.78
C VAL A 15 6.65 -12.74 -41.23
N ARG A 16 7.55 -13.30 -42.05
CA ARG A 16 7.55 -14.72 -42.43
C ARG A 16 8.21 -15.55 -41.33
N PHE A 17 7.45 -16.44 -40.69
CA PHE A 17 8.00 -17.51 -39.84
C PHE A 17 8.66 -18.57 -40.73
N THR A 18 9.96 -18.78 -40.54
CA THR A 18 10.68 -19.91 -41.15
C THR A 18 10.67 -21.12 -40.21
N TRP A 19 10.74 -22.30 -40.82
CA TRP A 19 10.51 -23.64 -40.25
C TRP A 19 11.58 -24.29 -39.33
N PRO A 20 12.61 -23.63 -38.73
CA PRO A 20 13.47 -24.32 -37.75
C PRO A 20 13.00 -24.23 -36.28
N CYS A 21 12.07 -23.33 -35.92
CA CYS A 21 11.68 -23.12 -34.51
C CYS A 21 10.72 -24.17 -33.93
N LEU A 22 10.01 -24.94 -34.77
CA LEU A 22 9.01 -25.91 -34.30
C LEU A 22 9.64 -27.21 -33.77
N ILE A 23 10.85 -27.56 -34.21
CA ILE A 23 11.55 -28.79 -33.81
C ILE A 23 12.19 -28.65 -32.42
N ILE A 24 12.56 -27.43 -32.02
CA ILE A 24 13.15 -27.17 -30.70
C ILE A 24 12.06 -27.23 -29.61
N LEU A 25 10.87 -26.68 -29.87
CA LEU A 25 9.74 -26.74 -28.93
C LEU A 25 9.26 -28.18 -28.63
N LEU A 26 9.29 -29.08 -29.63
CA LEU A 26 8.88 -30.48 -29.45
C LEU A 26 9.88 -31.31 -28.62
N ARG A 27 11.17 -30.95 -28.61
CA ARG A 27 12.18 -31.64 -27.78
C ARG A 27 12.10 -31.27 -26.30
N PHE A 28 11.70 -30.04 -25.97
CA PHE A 28 11.50 -29.62 -24.57
C PHE A 28 10.25 -30.24 -23.95
N LEU A 29 9.17 -30.45 -24.72
CA LEU A 29 7.96 -31.12 -24.23
C LEU A 29 8.20 -32.60 -23.88
N ALA A 30 9.05 -33.31 -24.64
CA ALA A 30 9.36 -34.72 -24.40
C ALA A 30 10.20 -34.95 -23.13
N ILE A 31 11.09 -34.01 -22.78
CA ILE A 31 11.90 -34.08 -21.56
C ILE A 31 11.06 -33.77 -20.32
N GLY A 32 10.10 -32.84 -20.42
CA GLY A 32 9.17 -32.52 -19.33
C GLY A 32 8.23 -33.67 -18.94
N LEU A 33 7.77 -34.46 -19.92
CA LEU A 33 6.90 -35.62 -19.68
C LEU A 33 7.63 -36.81 -19.02
N ALA A 34 8.94 -36.97 -19.27
CA ALA A 34 9.74 -38.03 -18.65
C ALA A 34 10.04 -37.76 -17.16
N LEU A 35 10.20 -36.49 -16.77
CA LEU A 35 10.42 -36.07 -15.38
C LEU A 35 9.16 -36.21 -14.51
N ALA A 36 7.97 -35.94 -15.07
CA ALA A 36 6.70 -36.10 -14.38
C ALA A 36 6.37 -37.58 -14.05
N ALA A 37 6.78 -38.52 -14.91
CA ALA A 37 6.56 -39.95 -14.69
C ALA A 37 7.47 -40.54 -13.58
N TYR A 38 8.65 -39.96 -13.35
CA TYR A 38 9.58 -40.41 -12.32
C TYR A 38 9.11 -40.03 -10.90
N VAL A 39 8.54 -38.83 -10.74
CA VAL A 39 8.02 -38.34 -9.44
C VAL A 39 6.73 -39.07 -9.03
N LEU A 40 5.94 -39.55 -10.00
CA LEU A 40 4.74 -40.34 -9.72
C LEU A 40 5.04 -41.79 -9.28
N PHE A 41 6.22 -42.33 -9.62
CA PHE A 41 6.60 -43.70 -9.25
C PHE A 41 7.18 -43.82 -7.84
N ASP A 42 7.78 -42.76 -7.28
CA ASP A 42 8.35 -42.78 -5.91
C ASP A 42 7.30 -42.64 -4.80
N ASN A 43 6.15 -42.00 -5.07
CA ASN A 43 5.09 -41.81 -4.06
C ASN A 43 4.22 -43.06 -3.82
N LEU A 44 4.42 -44.16 -4.56
CA LEU A 44 3.67 -45.42 -4.39
C LEU A 44 4.38 -46.44 -3.50
N ARG A 45 5.48 -46.08 -2.83
CA ARG A 45 6.32 -47.05 -2.10
C ARG A 45 6.68 -46.62 -0.68
N ALA A 46 5.70 -46.18 0.12
CA ALA A 46 5.86 -46.15 1.58
C ALA A 46 4.50 -46.15 2.31
N SER A 47 3.86 -47.32 2.37
CA SER A 47 2.86 -47.65 3.39
C SER A 47 3.36 -48.92 4.09
N THR A 48 3.46 -48.89 5.42
CA THR A 48 3.12 -49.99 6.35
C THR A 48 3.65 -49.68 7.75
N ALA A 49 2.73 -49.40 8.69
CA ALA A 49 2.84 -49.88 10.07
C ALA A 49 1.45 -49.78 10.73
N GLN A 50 1.01 -50.91 11.26
CA GLN A 50 -0.27 -51.17 11.90
C GLN A 50 -0.03 -51.47 13.39
N ARG A 51 -1.09 -51.32 14.20
CA ARG A 51 -1.31 -51.74 15.61
C ARG A 51 -1.11 -50.62 16.64
N ASP A 52 -1.97 -50.38 17.64
CA ASP A 52 -2.83 -51.29 18.42
C ASP A 52 -4.16 -50.64 18.89
N VAL A 53 -5.09 -51.51 19.29
CA VAL A 53 -6.43 -51.29 19.85
C VAL A 53 -6.39 -51.30 21.38
N ILE A 54 -7.01 -50.32 22.08
CA ILE A 54 -7.51 -50.46 23.47
C ILE A 54 -8.81 -49.60 23.63
N PRO A 55 -9.87 -50.08 24.32
CA PRO A 55 -11.24 -49.56 24.18
C PRO A 55 -11.74 -48.60 25.28
N SER A 56 -12.72 -47.78 24.88
CA SER A 56 -13.89 -47.19 25.57
C SER A 56 -13.90 -47.01 27.10
N ILE A 57 -14.19 -45.77 27.53
CA ILE A 57 -14.97 -45.48 28.74
C ILE A 57 -16.02 -44.42 28.40
N GLU A 58 -17.29 -44.82 28.52
CA GLU A 58 -18.47 -43.96 28.58
C GLU A 58 -18.54 -43.31 29.96
N ASP A 59 -18.97 -42.05 30.04
CA ASP A 59 -19.65 -41.52 31.22
C ASP A 59 -20.72 -40.51 30.76
N GLU A 60 -21.97 -40.93 30.84
CA GLU A 60 -23.14 -40.05 30.96
C GLU A 60 -23.25 -39.56 32.40
N ALA A 61 -23.55 -38.28 32.64
CA ALA A 61 -24.69 -37.89 33.49
C ALA A 61 -24.87 -36.37 33.67
N SER A 62 -26.10 -35.95 33.35
CA SER A 62 -26.97 -35.05 34.12
C SER A 62 -26.74 -33.52 34.08
N GLY A 63 -27.80 -32.82 33.69
CA GLY A 63 -27.84 -31.36 33.56
C GLY A 63 -28.29 -30.59 34.80
N SER A 64 -28.26 -29.26 34.68
CA SER A 64 -29.15 -28.37 35.42
C SER A 64 -29.42 -27.07 34.62
N SER A 65 -30.72 -26.77 34.53
CA SER A 65 -31.44 -25.50 34.33
C SER A 65 -30.77 -24.29 33.67
N ALA A 66 -31.41 -23.89 32.57
CA ALA A 66 -31.22 -22.68 31.80
C ALA A 66 -31.55 -21.37 32.56
N ALA A 67 -30.65 -20.40 32.43
CA ALA A 67 -30.97 -18.97 32.41
C ALA A 67 -30.51 -18.44 31.04
N GLY A 68 -31.44 -17.91 30.25
CA GLY A 68 -31.23 -17.57 28.84
C GLY A 68 -30.08 -16.59 28.60
N ARG A 69 -28.99 -17.10 28.03
CA ARG A 69 -28.04 -16.30 27.23
C ARG A 69 -28.64 -16.09 25.85
N PRO A 70 -28.54 -14.91 25.23
CA PRO A 70 -28.96 -14.76 23.85
C PRO A 70 -28.12 -15.71 22.99
N SER A 71 -28.81 -16.59 22.28
CA SER A 71 -28.21 -17.50 21.31
C SER A 71 -27.45 -16.67 20.27
N SER A 72 -26.21 -17.06 20.00
CA SER A 72 -25.33 -16.46 19.00
C SER A 72 -25.86 -16.69 17.59
N SER A 73 -26.94 -16.02 17.20
CA SER A 73 -27.31 -15.93 15.80
C SER A 73 -26.33 -14.96 15.14
N SER A 74 -25.46 -15.45 14.24
CA SER A 74 -24.59 -14.58 13.48
C SER A 74 -25.46 -13.65 12.64
N GLN A 75 -25.06 -12.39 12.50
CA GLN A 75 -25.77 -11.41 11.67
C GLN A 75 -25.93 -11.86 10.20
N TRP A 76 -25.21 -12.91 9.80
CA TRP A 76 -25.00 -13.35 8.43
C TRP A 76 -25.57 -14.75 8.15
N HIS A 77 -26.73 -15.11 8.71
CA HIS A 77 -27.28 -16.46 8.51
C HIS A 77 -27.64 -16.79 7.04
N ASP A 78 -28.00 -15.78 6.23
CA ASP A 78 -28.45 -15.94 4.83
C ASP A 78 -27.71 -14.99 3.86
N TYR A 79 -26.42 -14.73 4.08
CA TYR A 79 -25.65 -13.87 3.16
C TYR A 79 -25.39 -14.56 1.81
N LYS A 80 -25.27 -13.76 0.75
CA LYS A 80 -24.85 -14.22 -0.57
C LYS A 80 -23.46 -13.71 -0.87
N SER A 81 -22.64 -14.54 -1.51
CA SER A 81 -21.35 -14.09 -2.05
C SER A 81 -21.50 -13.55 -3.47
N PHE A 82 -20.75 -12.50 -3.77
CA PHE A 82 -20.58 -11.97 -5.11
C PHE A 82 -20.03 -13.06 -6.05
N PRO A 83 -20.69 -13.35 -7.20
CA PRO A 83 -20.30 -14.44 -8.09
C PRO A 83 -18.89 -14.32 -8.70
N GLY A 84 -18.38 -13.09 -8.85
CA GLY A 84 -17.05 -12.81 -9.42
C GLY A 84 -15.89 -12.99 -8.45
N LEU A 85 -16.16 -13.16 -7.14
CA LEU A 85 -15.10 -13.52 -6.20
C LEU A 85 -14.51 -14.89 -6.62
N ALA A 86 -13.21 -14.93 -6.86
CA ALA A 86 -12.52 -16.13 -7.31
C ALA A 86 -12.96 -17.36 -6.51
N LYS A 87 -13.30 -18.45 -7.21
CA LYS A 87 -13.56 -19.78 -6.60
C LYS A 87 -12.32 -20.41 -5.99
N LYS A 88 -11.19 -19.69 -5.94
CA LYS A 88 -10.07 -20.07 -5.09
C LYS A 88 -10.66 -20.30 -3.69
N ALA A 89 -10.32 -21.44 -3.09
CA ALA A 89 -10.94 -21.90 -1.86
C ALA A 89 -11.07 -20.72 -0.88
N ILE A 90 -12.24 -20.58 -0.26
CA ILE A 90 -12.53 -19.53 0.71
C ILE A 90 -11.56 -19.73 1.87
N GLU A 91 -10.36 -19.14 1.78
CA GLU A 91 -9.31 -19.46 2.72
C GLU A 91 -9.50 -18.62 3.98
N VAL A 92 -9.74 -19.29 5.10
CA VAL A 92 -9.72 -18.72 6.45
C VAL A 92 -8.33 -18.89 7.04
N ALA A 93 -7.84 -17.87 7.74
CA ALA A 93 -6.58 -17.95 8.46
C ALA A 93 -6.80 -18.66 9.80
N CYS A 94 -6.31 -19.89 9.93
CA CYS A 94 -6.50 -20.75 11.10
C CYS A 94 -5.47 -20.49 12.23
N GLY A 95 -4.84 -19.30 12.23
CA GLY A 95 -3.80 -18.89 13.21
C GLY A 95 -2.40 -19.50 12.99
N GLY A 96 -2.09 -19.90 11.75
CA GLY A 96 -0.77 -20.42 11.37
C GLY A 96 -0.74 -21.15 10.03
N HIS A 97 -1.92 -21.50 9.51
CA HIS A 97 -2.13 -22.06 8.17
C HIS A 97 -3.44 -21.50 7.60
N MET A 98 -3.72 -21.80 6.33
CA MET A 98 -4.99 -21.48 5.67
C MET A 98 -5.82 -22.75 5.46
N ALA A 99 -7.15 -22.65 5.54
CA ALA A 99 -8.07 -23.75 5.22
C ALA A 99 -9.29 -23.23 4.46
N ALA A 100 -10.02 -24.07 3.71
CA ALA A 100 -11.15 -23.61 2.89
C ALA A 100 -12.41 -23.20 3.69
N SER A 101 -12.40 -23.46 5.00
CA SER A 101 -13.43 -23.07 5.97
C SER A 101 -12.95 -23.42 7.39
N CYS A 102 -13.58 -22.84 8.41
CA CYS A 102 -13.15 -23.06 9.79
C CYS A 102 -13.23 -24.54 10.21
N ASP A 103 -14.24 -25.27 9.76
CA ASP A 103 -14.37 -26.71 10.03
C ASP A 103 -13.22 -27.55 9.44
N GLN A 104 -12.46 -26.99 8.49
CA GLN A 104 -11.28 -27.63 7.91
C GLN A 104 -9.95 -27.22 8.56
N CYS A 105 -9.93 -26.18 9.41
CA CYS A 105 -8.74 -25.79 10.16
C CYS A 105 -8.12 -26.92 11.00
N PRO A 106 -8.89 -27.81 11.66
CA PRO A 106 -8.28 -28.77 12.58
C PRO A 106 -7.32 -29.74 11.90
N GLN A 107 -7.59 -30.17 10.66
CA GLN A 107 -6.79 -31.14 9.91
C GLN A 107 -6.33 -32.37 10.73
N GLY A 108 -7.18 -32.84 11.67
CA GLY A 108 -6.87 -33.94 12.59
C GLY A 108 -6.17 -33.55 13.90
N ASN A 109 -5.77 -32.29 14.08
CA ASN A 109 -5.07 -31.74 15.25
C ASN A 109 -6.00 -31.07 16.29
N GLY A 110 -7.31 -31.07 16.03
CA GLY A 110 -8.33 -30.56 16.95
C GLY A 110 -8.24 -29.07 17.26
N ALA A 111 -8.63 -28.67 18.47
CA ALA A 111 -8.73 -27.29 18.94
C ALA A 111 -7.45 -26.48 18.77
N SER A 112 -6.28 -27.12 18.88
CA SER A 112 -4.98 -26.46 18.80
C SER A 112 -4.72 -25.79 17.44
N TRP A 113 -5.41 -26.23 16.39
CA TRP A 113 -5.30 -25.72 15.02
C TRP A 113 -6.46 -24.79 14.62
N CYS A 114 -7.34 -24.45 15.56
CA CYS A 114 -8.50 -23.60 15.32
C CYS A 114 -8.31 -22.23 15.94
N ASN A 115 -7.70 -21.30 15.19
CA ASN A 115 -7.41 -19.94 15.64
C ASN A 115 -7.59 -18.93 14.50
N GLY A 116 -7.20 -17.66 14.73
CA GLY A 116 -7.25 -16.60 13.72
C GLY A 116 -8.68 -16.18 13.39
N ASP A 117 -9.14 -16.48 12.17
CA ASP A 117 -10.50 -16.23 11.71
C ASP A 117 -11.53 -17.19 12.34
N CYS A 118 -11.04 -18.22 13.03
CA CYS A 118 -11.82 -19.30 13.58
C CYS A 118 -11.63 -19.43 15.10
N GLU A 119 -12.61 -20.03 15.77
CA GLU A 119 -12.59 -20.35 17.19
C GLU A 119 -13.11 -21.76 17.44
N TRP A 120 -12.48 -22.48 18.38
CA TRP A 120 -12.96 -23.80 18.79
C TRP A 120 -14.14 -23.65 19.75
N ARG A 121 -15.29 -24.24 19.39
CA ARG A 121 -16.51 -24.15 20.19
C ARG A 121 -17.32 -25.44 20.07
N GLY A 122 -17.56 -26.10 21.20
CA GLY A 122 -18.38 -27.32 21.25
C GLY A 122 -17.86 -28.41 20.31
N ASP A 123 -16.57 -28.71 20.40
CA ASP A 123 -15.86 -29.73 19.60
C ASP A 123 -15.83 -29.53 18.08
N ALA A 124 -16.19 -28.32 17.63
CA ALA A 124 -16.05 -27.91 16.25
C ALA A 124 -15.21 -26.64 16.13
N CYS A 125 -14.48 -26.51 15.03
CA CYS A 125 -13.87 -25.26 14.66
C CYS A 125 -14.87 -24.44 13.83
N VAL A 126 -15.26 -23.27 14.32
CA VAL A 126 -16.28 -22.41 13.71
C VAL A 126 -15.71 -21.02 13.46
N ARG A 127 -16.41 -20.19 12.66
CA ARG A 127 -16.03 -18.79 12.48
C ARG A 127 -15.97 -18.10 13.84
N SER A 128 -14.91 -17.34 14.08
CA SER A 128 -14.73 -16.66 15.35
C SER A 128 -15.87 -15.69 15.63
N SER A 129 -16.41 -15.74 16.83
CA SER A 129 -17.38 -14.77 17.35
C SER A 129 -16.83 -13.34 17.35
N LYS A 130 -15.49 -13.19 17.38
CA LYS A 130 -14.78 -11.92 17.20
C LYS A 130 -14.87 -11.34 15.79
N LEU A 131 -15.44 -12.06 14.83
CA LEU A 131 -15.65 -11.59 13.45
C LEU A 131 -17.13 -11.47 13.10
N ASN A 132 -18.04 -11.59 14.07
CA ASN A 132 -19.49 -11.48 13.83
C ASN A 132 -19.88 -10.11 13.27
N HIS A 133 -19.15 -9.06 13.64
CA HIS A 133 -19.37 -7.69 13.16
C HIS A 133 -18.77 -7.42 11.77
N VAL A 134 -17.98 -8.35 11.21
CA VAL A 134 -17.35 -8.22 9.89
C VAL A 134 -18.03 -9.15 8.89
N HIS A 135 -18.36 -8.62 7.70
CA HIS A 135 -18.99 -9.41 6.65
C HIS A 135 -18.18 -10.69 6.32
N PRO A 136 -18.83 -11.85 6.06
CA PRO A 136 -18.13 -13.10 5.81
C PRO A 136 -17.12 -13.07 4.65
N ASP A 137 -17.43 -12.34 3.59
CA ASP A 137 -16.56 -12.19 2.41
C ASP A 137 -15.52 -11.07 2.53
N TYR A 138 -15.46 -10.33 3.65
CA TYR A 138 -14.56 -9.19 3.83
C TYR A 138 -13.10 -9.51 3.48
N PHE A 139 -12.57 -10.63 3.97
CA PHE A 139 -11.18 -11.04 3.72
C PHE A 139 -10.92 -11.47 2.28
N ARG A 140 -11.94 -11.88 1.52
CA ARG A 140 -11.83 -12.17 0.08
C ARG A 140 -11.81 -10.89 -0.74
N ILE A 141 -12.57 -9.87 -0.30
CA ILE A 141 -12.63 -8.57 -0.96
C ILE A 141 -11.28 -7.86 -0.83
N VAL A 142 -10.71 -7.80 0.38
CA VAL A 142 -9.45 -7.07 0.65
C VAL A 142 -8.18 -7.78 0.14
N GLN A 143 -8.32 -8.96 -0.50
CA GLN A 143 -7.24 -9.57 -1.29
C GLN A 143 -7.02 -8.83 -2.61
N ARG A 144 -8.03 -8.10 -3.10
CA ARG A 144 -7.94 -7.30 -4.31
C ARG A 144 -7.27 -5.96 -4.00
N TYR A 145 -6.38 -5.51 -4.90
CA TYR A 145 -5.45 -4.41 -4.63
C TYR A 145 -6.12 -3.11 -4.19
N ALA A 146 -7.27 -2.76 -4.78
CA ALA A 146 -7.97 -1.51 -4.53
C ALA A 146 -8.58 -1.42 -3.13
N PHE A 147 -8.90 -2.55 -2.51
CA PHE A 147 -9.68 -2.63 -1.27
C PHE A 147 -8.78 -2.86 -0.06
N GLN A 148 -8.61 -1.80 0.73
CA GLN A 148 -7.75 -1.76 1.90
C GLN A 148 -8.55 -2.05 3.18
N PRO A 149 -8.13 -3.01 4.03
CA PRO A 149 -8.82 -3.29 5.28
C PRO A 149 -8.53 -2.24 6.35
N VAL A 150 -9.49 -2.05 7.26
CA VAL A 150 -9.33 -1.22 8.47
C VAL A 150 -9.36 -2.08 9.73
N ILE A 151 -8.46 -1.80 10.67
CA ILE A 151 -8.43 -2.39 12.02
C ILE A 151 -8.66 -1.33 13.09
N ASN A 152 -9.01 -1.73 14.31
CA ASN A 152 -9.04 -0.86 15.47
C ASN A 152 -7.68 -0.82 16.21
N ASN A 153 -7.61 -0.04 17.30
CA ASN A 153 -6.46 0.03 18.21
C ASN A 153 -6.03 -1.30 18.86
N ASN A 154 -6.87 -2.34 18.83
CA ASN A 154 -6.56 -3.66 19.37
C ASN A 154 -6.13 -4.66 18.29
N GLY A 155 -6.04 -4.23 17.02
CA GLY A 155 -5.73 -5.11 15.89
C GLY A 155 -6.92 -5.91 15.36
N GLU A 156 -8.15 -5.57 15.77
CA GLU A 156 -9.37 -6.24 15.32
C GLU A 156 -9.90 -5.54 14.06
N TYR A 157 -10.25 -6.31 13.03
CA TYR A 157 -10.87 -5.78 11.82
C TYR A 157 -12.22 -5.14 12.12
N VAL A 158 -12.56 -4.11 11.35
CA VAL A 158 -13.87 -3.43 11.39
C VAL A 158 -14.50 -3.56 10.00
N ASN A 159 -15.83 -3.56 9.91
CA ASN A 159 -16.57 -3.72 8.65
C ASN A 159 -16.54 -2.45 7.77
N VAL A 160 -15.34 -1.93 7.56
CA VAL A 160 -15.02 -0.72 6.81
C VAL A 160 -13.87 -1.04 5.88
N ILE A 161 -14.04 -0.74 4.59
CA ILE A 161 -13.01 -0.92 3.57
C ILE A 161 -12.69 0.44 2.96
N LEU A 162 -11.41 0.77 2.86
CA LEU A 162 -10.96 1.94 2.14
C LEU A 162 -10.57 1.58 0.71
N VAL A 163 -11.05 2.34 -0.28
CA VAL A 163 -10.68 2.20 -1.68
C VAL A 163 -9.52 3.14 -1.96
N ARG A 164 -8.33 2.58 -2.22
CA ARG A 164 -7.04 3.31 -2.21
C ARG A 164 -6.45 3.62 -3.59
N SER A 165 -7.04 3.04 -4.62
CA SER A 165 -6.62 3.17 -6.01
C SER A 165 -7.84 3.09 -6.90
N PRO A 166 -7.68 3.40 -8.20
CA PRO A 166 -8.70 3.01 -9.14
C PRO A 166 -8.98 1.50 -9.12
N PHE A 167 -10.18 1.12 -9.52
CA PHE A 167 -10.55 -0.28 -9.70
C PHE A 167 -9.66 -0.93 -10.75
N HIS A 168 -9.09 -2.09 -10.41
CA HIS A 168 -8.09 -2.75 -11.26
C HIS A 168 -8.70 -3.95 -11.98
N ASP A 169 -9.53 -4.72 -11.28
CA ASP A 169 -10.21 -5.88 -11.86
C ASP A 169 -11.49 -5.42 -12.55
N ALA A 170 -11.84 -6.07 -13.66
CA ALA A 170 -12.98 -5.69 -14.49
C ALA A 170 -14.33 -5.73 -13.75
N ASP A 171 -14.42 -6.50 -12.67
CA ASP A 171 -15.61 -6.71 -11.85
C ASP A 171 -15.53 -6.02 -10.46
N ASP A 172 -14.50 -5.19 -10.20
CA ASP A 172 -14.35 -4.48 -8.91
C ASP A 172 -15.53 -3.53 -8.64
N ASN A 173 -16.05 -2.87 -9.68
CA ASN A 173 -17.24 -2.02 -9.55
C ASN A 173 -18.48 -2.84 -9.20
N ASP A 174 -18.68 -3.97 -9.87
CA ASP A 174 -19.81 -4.86 -9.61
C ASP A 174 -19.73 -5.45 -8.19
N LEU A 175 -18.51 -5.75 -7.72
CA LEU A 175 -18.26 -6.18 -6.36
C LEU A 175 -18.63 -5.09 -5.35
N TYR A 176 -18.17 -3.86 -5.57
CA TYR A 176 -18.51 -2.72 -4.71
C TYR A 176 -20.04 -2.54 -4.65
N GLU A 177 -20.70 -2.48 -5.80
CA GLU A 177 -22.15 -2.31 -5.91
C GLU A 177 -22.92 -3.44 -5.20
N PHE A 178 -22.39 -4.67 -5.21
CA PHE A 178 -22.98 -5.81 -4.53
C PHE A 178 -22.90 -5.71 -3.00
N TYR A 179 -21.82 -5.15 -2.44
CA TYR A 179 -21.58 -5.14 -0.99
C TYR A 179 -21.78 -3.77 -0.30
N LYS A 180 -22.01 -2.68 -1.05
CA LYS A 180 -22.02 -1.31 -0.50
C LYS A 180 -23.05 -1.05 0.61
N ASP A 181 -24.10 -1.86 0.68
CA ASP A 181 -25.13 -1.76 1.72
C ASP A 181 -24.77 -2.57 2.98
N ASP A 182 -23.92 -3.59 2.85
CA ASP A 182 -23.49 -4.49 3.93
C ASP A 182 -22.12 -4.11 4.53
N ILE A 183 -21.28 -3.41 3.78
CA ILE A 183 -19.93 -2.98 4.17
C ILE A 183 -19.79 -1.48 3.87
N LEU A 184 -19.24 -0.72 4.82
CA LEU A 184 -18.93 0.69 4.56
C LEU A 184 -17.66 0.81 3.70
N PHE A 185 -17.83 1.12 2.43
CA PHE A 185 -16.74 1.54 1.56
C PHE A 185 -16.54 3.06 1.64
N MET A 186 -15.30 3.50 1.76
CA MET A 186 -14.91 4.91 1.67
C MET A 186 -13.66 5.04 0.79
N GLY A 187 -13.46 6.17 0.13
CA GLY A 187 -12.21 6.40 -0.60
C GLY A 187 -11.08 6.91 0.30
N ILE A 188 -9.83 6.66 -0.10
CA ILE A 188 -8.63 7.25 0.51
C ILE A 188 -7.62 7.66 -0.55
N SER A 189 -7.11 8.88 -0.45
CA SER A 189 -5.95 9.32 -1.24
C SER A 189 -4.73 8.45 -0.91
N SER A 190 -4.23 7.69 -1.90
CA SER A 190 -3.05 6.83 -1.73
C SER A 190 -2.24 6.56 -3.01
N PHE A 191 -2.87 6.47 -4.17
CA PHE A 191 -2.22 6.08 -5.43
C PHE A 191 -2.15 7.26 -6.41
N GLU A 192 -0.97 7.62 -6.89
CA GLU A 192 -0.77 8.70 -7.87
C GLU A 192 -1.58 9.98 -7.57
N SER A 193 -2.62 10.26 -8.36
CA SER A 193 -3.52 11.41 -8.21
C SER A 193 -4.93 11.02 -7.73
N PHE A 194 -5.12 9.79 -7.27
CA PHE A 194 -6.42 9.25 -6.85
C PHE A 194 -7.07 10.12 -5.76
N PRO A 195 -8.36 10.48 -5.92
CA PRO A 195 -9.35 9.94 -6.88
C PRO A 195 -9.40 10.61 -8.26
N LEU A 196 -8.55 11.59 -8.55
CA LEU A 196 -8.54 12.22 -9.87
C LEU A 196 -7.88 11.30 -10.90
N ASN A 197 -8.22 11.54 -12.17
CA ASN A 197 -7.47 10.97 -13.27
C ASN A 197 -5.98 11.27 -13.13
N SER A 198 -5.17 10.24 -13.34
CA SER A 198 -3.73 10.39 -13.33
C SER A 198 -3.28 11.24 -14.52
N PRO A 199 -2.51 12.32 -14.29
CA PRO A 199 -1.90 13.09 -15.37
C PRO A 199 -0.67 12.36 -15.96
N ASN A 200 -0.28 11.22 -15.38
CA ASN A 200 0.84 10.42 -15.83
C ASN A 200 0.54 9.80 -17.21
N PRO A 201 1.30 10.15 -18.27
CA PRO A 201 1.04 9.64 -19.62
C PRO A 201 1.32 8.13 -19.76
N TYR A 202 1.96 7.52 -18.76
CA TYR A 202 2.21 6.08 -18.69
C TYR A 202 1.13 5.33 -17.91
N SER A 203 0.17 6.02 -17.28
CA SER A 203 -0.95 5.40 -16.59
C SER A 203 -2.08 5.07 -17.57
N HIS A 204 -2.78 3.97 -17.31
CA HIS A 204 -4.01 3.64 -18.02
C HIS A 204 -5.13 4.58 -17.54
N SER A 205 -5.49 5.59 -18.35
CA SER A 205 -6.59 6.50 -18.02
C SER A 205 -7.93 5.95 -18.55
N ASN A 206 -8.82 5.52 -17.67
CA ASN A 206 -10.22 5.28 -18.01
C ASN A 206 -11.06 6.44 -17.46
N LYS A 207 -11.50 7.34 -18.35
CA LYS A 207 -12.26 8.54 -17.96
C LYS A 207 -13.56 8.26 -17.20
N ASN A 208 -14.11 7.05 -17.27
CA ASN A 208 -15.35 6.67 -16.60
C ASN A 208 -15.17 6.34 -15.10
N GLU A 209 -13.93 6.29 -14.61
CA GLU A 209 -13.65 5.90 -13.21
C GLU A 209 -13.86 7.05 -12.21
N GLU A 210 -13.73 8.31 -12.64
CA GLU A 210 -13.92 9.47 -11.74
C GLU A 210 -15.32 9.49 -11.12
N GLU A 211 -16.37 9.10 -11.87
CA GLU A 211 -17.75 9.12 -11.38
C GLU A 211 -18.02 8.07 -10.30
N ILE A 212 -17.30 6.94 -10.33
CA ILE A 212 -17.52 5.84 -9.39
C ILE A 212 -17.06 6.23 -7.98
N TYR A 213 -15.92 6.91 -7.86
CA TYR A 213 -15.39 7.30 -6.55
C TYR A 213 -16.19 8.42 -5.90
N LEU A 214 -17.02 9.13 -6.68
CA LEU A 214 -18.00 10.09 -6.17
C LEU A 214 -19.24 9.41 -5.56
N ASN A 215 -19.43 8.10 -5.76
CA ASN A 215 -20.53 7.35 -5.15
C ASN A 215 -20.21 6.89 -3.72
N PHE A 216 -18.95 6.97 -3.27
CA PHE A 216 -18.61 6.60 -1.91
C PHE A 216 -19.22 7.61 -0.92
N PRO A 217 -19.82 7.14 0.19
CA PRO A 217 -20.42 8.04 1.17
C PRO A 217 -19.37 8.91 1.89
N GLY A 218 -18.12 8.43 1.98
CA GLY A 218 -17.03 9.09 2.69
C GLY A 218 -15.70 9.05 1.91
N PHE A 219 -14.86 10.08 2.10
CA PHE A 219 -13.54 10.15 1.48
C PHE A 219 -12.48 10.80 2.40
N LEU A 220 -11.33 10.13 2.56
CA LEU A 220 -10.11 10.65 3.18
C LEU A 220 -9.25 11.29 2.09
N HIS A 221 -9.26 12.62 2.01
CA HIS A 221 -8.68 13.35 0.87
C HIS A 221 -7.44 14.17 1.23
N MET A 222 -6.70 14.56 0.19
CA MET A 222 -5.59 15.53 0.25
C MET A 222 -5.79 16.77 -0.63
N MET A 223 -6.95 16.91 -1.27
CA MET A 223 -7.26 18.08 -2.10
C MET A 223 -7.19 19.39 -1.34
N ARG A 224 -6.61 20.41 -1.97
CA ARG A 224 -6.60 21.80 -1.47
C ARG A 224 -8.01 22.41 -1.51
N ASP A 225 -8.72 22.18 -2.61
CA ASP A 225 -10.06 22.72 -2.87
C ASP A 225 -11.08 21.58 -3.04
N PRO A 226 -11.40 20.84 -1.96
CA PRO A 226 -12.18 19.62 -2.07
C PRO A 226 -13.63 19.82 -2.54
N ASP A 227 -14.18 21.03 -2.43
CA ASP A 227 -15.53 21.34 -2.93
C ASP A 227 -15.59 21.35 -4.47
N GLU A 228 -14.45 21.49 -5.16
CA GLU A 228 -14.36 21.41 -6.62
C GLU A 228 -14.32 19.96 -7.12
N HIS A 229 -13.92 19.02 -6.25
CA HIS A 229 -13.65 17.63 -6.63
C HIS A 229 -14.69 16.65 -6.10
N PHE A 230 -15.39 16.98 -5.01
CA PHE A 230 -16.34 16.07 -4.37
C PHE A 230 -17.75 16.67 -4.31
N PRO A 231 -18.79 15.88 -4.66
CA PRO A 231 -20.17 16.26 -4.43
C PRO A 231 -20.44 16.56 -2.95
N ARG A 232 -21.39 17.46 -2.67
CA ARG A 232 -21.76 17.88 -1.31
C ARG A 232 -22.23 16.74 -0.40
N HIS A 233 -22.71 15.65 -0.96
CA HIS A 233 -23.20 14.51 -0.18
C HIS A 233 -22.05 13.63 0.36
N VAL A 234 -20.88 13.66 -0.29
CA VAL A 234 -19.70 12.91 0.13
C VAL A 234 -19.12 13.57 1.37
N LYS A 235 -19.13 12.85 2.50
CA LYS A 235 -18.48 13.31 3.73
C LYS A 235 -16.97 13.22 3.57
N ARG A 236 -16.25 14.20 4.11
CA ARG A 236 -14.82 14.35 3.83
C ARG A 236 -14.03 14.64 5.09
N ILE A 237 -12.81 14.14 5.11
CA ILE A 237 -11.80 14.49 6.12
C ILE A 237 -10.43 14.66 5.44
N LEU A 238 -9.69 15.70 5.84
CA LEU A 238 -8.33 15.96 5.35
C LEU A 238 -7.34 14.96 5.99
N MET A 239 -7.12 13.84 5.33
CA MET A 239 -6.40 12.65 5.81
C MET A 239 -6.00 11.77 4.63
N SER A 240 -4.86 11.08 4.72
CA SER A 240 -4.46 10.07 3.71
C SER A 240 -3.75 8.89 4.36
N GLN A 241 -3.31 7.91 3.56
CA GLN A 241 -2.58 6.75 4.08
C GLN A 241 -1.28 7.14 4.83
N SER A 242 -0.67 8.27 4.46
CA SER A 242 0.54 8.82 5.10
C SER A 242 0.32 9.31 6.53
N ASP A 243 -0.92 9.52 6.96
CA ASP A 243 -1.24 9.94 8.33
C ASP A 243 -1.00 8.82 9.37
N PHE A 244 -0.75 7.56 8.95
CA PHE A 244 -0.71 6.35 9.79
C PHE A 244 0.65 5.63 9.78
N ASN A 245 0.83 4.64 10.68
CA ASN A 245 1.96 3.70 10.75
C ASN A 245 3.34 4.39 10.87
N LEU A 246 3.44 5.34 11.81
CA LEU A 246 4.62 6.17 12.03
C LEU A 246 5.47 5.75 13.25
N ASP A 247 5.07 4.71 13.98
CA ASP A 247 5.76 4.18 15.15
C ASP A 247 7.13 3.56 14.78
N VAL A 248 7.19 2.82 13.67
CA VAL A 248 8.43 2.22 13.16
C VAL A 248 9.45 3.29 12.74
N PRO A 249 9.15 4.25 11.85
CA PRO A 249 10.11 5.30 11.51
C PRO A 249 10.47 6.17 12.72
N GLU A 250 9.54 6.47 13.63
CA GLU A 250 9.89 7.20 14.86
C GLU A 250 10.93 6.45 15.69
N ARG A 251 10.68 5.16 15.97
CA ARG A 251 11.60 4.33 16.75
C ARG A 251 12.97 4.27 16.09
N PHE A 252 13.01 4.00 14.78
CA PHE A 252 14.26 3.95 14.02
C PHE A 252 15.00 5.30 14.07
N GLY A 253 14.31 6.42 13.83
CA GLY A 253 14.91 7.75 13.90
C GLY A 253 15.49 8.09 15.27
N ARG A 254 14.86 7.63 16.35
CA ARG A 254 15.35 7.80 17.72
C ARG A 254 16.61 6.97 17.98
N GLU A 255 16.62 5.71 17.55
CA GLU A 255 17.78 4.80 17.70
C GLU A 255 19.01 5.34 16.94
N HIS A 256 18.79 6.02 15.82
CA HIS A 256 19.83 6.56 14.95
C HIS A 256 19.98 8.10 15.03
N ALA A 257 19.54 8.71 16.13
CA ALA A 257 19.53 10.17 16.27
C ALA A 257 20.95 10.77 16.18
N TYR A 258 21.95 10.06 16.71
CA TYR A 258 23.35 10.49 16.81
C TYR A 258 24.26 9.95 15.71
N ASP A 259 23.71 9.22 14.73
CA ASP A 259 24.47 8.76 13.58
C ASP A 259 25.07 9.95 12.82
N GLU A 260 26.30 9.77 12.36
CA GLU A 260 26.99 10.75 11.51
C GLU A 260 26.13 11.10 10.28
N LYS A 261 26.05 12.40 9.96
CA LYS A 261 25.33 12.88 8.78
C LYS A 261 26.29 12.94 7.59
N ILE A 262 26.17 11.93 6.72
CA ILE A 262 27.03 11.72 5.55
C ILE A 262 26.49 12.45 4.32
N TYR A 263 25.17 12.57 4.22
CA TYR A 263 24.48 13.11 3.05
C TYR A 263 23.72 14.37 3.44
N ASP A 264 23.66 15.36 2.55
CA ASP A 264 22.70 16.44 2.71
C ASP A 264 21.28 15.92 2.51
N PHE A 265 21.04 15.10 1.47
CA PHE A 265 19.70 14.60 1.18
C PHE A 265 19.57 13.14 0.81
N VAL A 266 18.34 12.67 0.93
CA VAL A 266 17.86 11.41 0.36
C VAL A 266 16.62 11.66 -0.47
N TYR A 267 16.56 10.98 -1.62
CA TYR A 267 15.42 10.95 -2.52
C TYR A 267 14.96 9.51 -2.72
N SER A 268 13.65 9.28 -2.71
CA SER A 268 13.03 7.97 -2.94
C SER A 268 12.50 7.89 -4.38
N GLY A 269 13.23 7.16 -5.23
CA GLY A 269 12.90 6.91 -6.64
C GLY A 269 12.13 5.61 -6.86
N GLY A 270 12.41 4.96 -7.99
CA GLY A 270 11.84 3.68 -8.39
C GLY A 270 12.68 3.04 -9.49
N ASP A 271 12.95 1.74 -9.36
CA ASP A 271 13.88 1.00 -10.22
C ASP A 271 13.24 0.49 -11.53
N GLN A 272 11.93 0.71 -11.68
CA GLN A 272 11.08 0.16 -12.74
C GLN A 272 11.43 0.71 -14.14
N ASP A 273 11.90 1.95 -14.21
CA ASP A 273 12.18 2.65 -15.47
C ASP A 273 13.68 2.81 -15.74
N VAL A 274 14.55 2.15 -14.97
CA VAL A 274 16.01 2.31 -15.13
C VAL A 274 16.47 1.88 -16.53
N GLU A 275 15.79 0.88 -17.10
CA GLU A 275 16.12 0.42 -18.45
C GLU A 275 15.81 1.45 -19.54
N SER A 276 14.90 2.38 -19.28
CA SER A 276 14.58 3.52 -20.13
C SER A 276 15.18 4.84 -19.63
N ASP A 277 16.31 4.80 -18.92
CA ASP A 277 16.98 5.97 -18.34
C ASP A 277 16.09 6.79 -17.39
N CYS A 278 15.31 6.09 -16.56
CA CYS A 278 14.28 6.69 -15.70
C CYS A 278 13.26 7.54 -16.50
N VAL A 279 12.83 7.03 -17.65
CA VAL A 279 11.71 7.57 -18.42
C VAL A 279 10.60 6.54 -18.44
N GLY A 280 9.55 6.78 -17.65
CA GLY A 280 8.44 5.86 -17.52
C GLY A 280 7.55 6.20 -16.33
N TRP A 281 6.71 5.24 -15.95
CA TRP A 281 5.62 5.44 -15.00
C TRP A 281 6.11 5.87 -13.61
N ALA A 282 7.08 5.16 -13.06
CA ALA A 282 7.60 5.41 -11.72
C ALA A 282 8.33 6.75 -11.66
N SER A 283 9.14 7.02 -12.67
CA SER A 283 9.99 8.19 -12.78
C SER A 283 9.18 9.46 -13.02
N TYR A 284 8.07 9.36 -13.75
CA TYR A 284 7.11 10.45 -13.87
C TYR A 284 6.49 10.79 -12.50
N ASN A 285 5.97 9.79 -11.79
CA ASN A 285 5.38 9.98 -10.46
C ASN A 285 6.39 10.52 -9.44
N LYS A 286 7.65 10.08 -9.54
CA LYS A 286 8.73 10.57 -8.69
C LYS A 286 9.37 11.88 -9.18
N ASN A 287 8.89 12.43 -10.30
CA ASN A 287 9.35 13.67 -10.94
C ASN A 287 10.87 13.69 -11.22
N PHE A 288 11.39 12.58 -11.77
CA PHE A 288 12.83 12.41 -11.95
C PHE A 288 13.43 13.35 -13.02
N SER A 289 12.63 13.81 -13.99
CA SER A 289 13.07 14.85 -14.93
C SER A 289 13.48 16.13 -14.17
N PHE A 290 12.65 16.60 -13.25
CA PHE A 290 12.98 17.73 -12.39
C PHE A 290 14.14 17.41 -11.44
N VAL A 291 14.25 16.17 -10.93
CA VAL A 291 15.42 15.76 -10.13
C VAL A 291 16.72 16.01 -10.91
N ARG A 292 16.78 15.65 -12.19
CA ARG A 292 17.98 15.91 -13.02
C ARG A 292 18.30 17.40 -13.13
N GLU A 293 17.30 18.25 -13.32
CA GLU A 293 17.48 19.71 -13.35
C GLU A 293 17.93 20.26 -11.98
N ALA A 294 17.29 19.82 -10.90
CA ALA A 294 17.66 20.19 -9.54
C ALA A 294 19.09 19.76 -9.19
N LEU A 295 19.53 18.60 -9.69
CA LEU A 295 20.89 18.09 -9.49
C LEU A 295 21.96 18.98 -10.12
N GLU A 296 21.72 19.59 -11.28
CA GLU A 296 22.64 20.58 -11.87
C GLU A 296 22.90 21.74 -10.91
N VAL A 297 21.86 22.19 -10.20
CA VAL A 297 21.95 23.25 -9.19
C VAL A 297 22.59 22.73 -7.90
N MET A 298 22.07 21.63 -7.35
CA MET A 298 22.52 21.04 -6.10
C MET A 298 24.02 20.71 -6.12
N CYS A 299 24.49 20.07 -7.20
CA CYS A 299 25.89 19.65 -7.33
C CYS A 299 26.82 20.78 -7.81
N SER A 300 26.29 21.94 -8.20
CA SER A 300 27.09 23.09 -8.65
C SER A 300 28.11 23.53 -7.58
N PRO A 301 29.16 24.28 -7.96
CA PRO A 301 30.14 24.78 -6.99
C PRO A 301 29.53 25.71 -5.94
N GLU A 302 28.39 26.34 -6.24
CA GLU A 302 27.66 27.22 -5.31
C GLU A 302 27.12 26.44 -4.11
N PHE A 303 26.48 25.29 -4.34
CA PHE A 303 25.77 24.55 -3.29
C PHE A 303 26.53 23.31 -2.81
N ASN A 304 27.27 22.65 -3.70
CA ASN A 304 28.11 21.48 -3.43
C ASN A 304 27.40 20.42 -2.56
N VAL A 305 26.17 20.07 -2.93
CA VAL A 305 25.31 19.14 -2.19
C VAL A 305 25.76 17.69 -2.42
N THR A 306 25.78 16.90 -1.36
CA THR A 306 25.92 15.43 -1.43
C THR A 306 24.59 14.74 -1.12
N GLY A 307 24.34 13.57 -1.70
CA GLY A 307 23.04 12.95 -1.54
C GLY A 307 22.94 11.51 -2.01
N VAL A 308 21.76 10.93 -1.78
CA VAL A 308 21.43 9.57 -2.19
C VAL A 308 20.15 9.57 -3.01
N LEU A 309 20.22 8.95 -4.19
CA LEU A 309 19.09 8.64 -5.05
C LEU A 309 18.77 7.16 -4.93
N VAL A 310 17.72 6.84 -4.16
CA VAL A 310 17.34 5.47 -3.86
C VAL A 310 16.54 4.87 -5.01
N ALA A 311 16.86 3.61 -5.36
CA ALA A 311 16.23 2.87 -6.44
C ALA A 311 16.38 3.54 -7.83
N ASN A 312 17.55 4.13 -8.10
CA ASN A 312 17.91 4.69 -9.40
C ASN A 312 18.90 3.81 -10.17
N LYS A 313 19.05 2.55 -9.75
CA LYS A 313 19.73 1.48 -10.44
C LYS A 313 18.82 0.27 -10.59
N ASN A 314 19.05 -0.52 -11.62
CA ASN A 314 18.30 -1.76 -11.82
C ASN A 314 18.69 -2.79 -10.75
N LYS A 315 17.84 -3.80 -10.52
CA LYS A 315 18.07 -4.80 -9.46
C LYS A 315 19.38 -5.58 -9.60
N ALA A 316 19.91 -5.69 -10.82
CA ALA A 316 21.16 -6.36 -11.11
C ALA A 316 22.41 -5.48 -10.83
N ASP A 317 22.22 -4.20 -10.49
CA ASP A 317 23.29 -3.19 -10.33
C ASP A 317 24.20 -3.10 -11.56
N THR A 318 23.63 -3.26 -12.76
CA THR A 318 24.36 -3.18 -14.04
C THR A 318 24.08 -1.89 -14.80
N LYS A 319 23.02 -1.17 -14.42
CA LYS A 319 22.60 0.07 -15.07
C LYS A 319 22.05 1.04 -14.03
N ALA A 320 22.35 2.31 -14.25
CA ALA A 320 21.89 3.42 -13.44
C ALA A 320 21.25 4.47 -14.33
N CYS A 321 20.28 5.20 -13.80
CA CYS A 321 19.73 6.37 -14.49
C CYS A 321 20.79 7.48 -14.58
N THR A 322 20.78 8.18 -15.69
CA THR A 322 21.75 9.25 -15.97
C THR A 322 21.50 10.44 -15.03
N ILE A 323 22.58 10.92 -14.42
CA ILE A 323 22.62 12.15 -13.64
C ILE A 323 23.66 13.11 -14.24
N PRO A 324 23.57 14.43 -13.96
CA PRO A 324 24.56 15.40 -14.43
C PRO A 324 26.00 15.03 -14.06
N ASP A 325 26.95 15.23 -14.98
CA ASP A 325 28.38 14.93 -14.76
C ASP A 325 28.96 15.66 -13.54
N ILE A 326 28.46 16.88 -13.25
CA ILE A 326 28.87 17.69 -12.11
C ILE A 326 28.54 17.04 -10.75
N CYS A 327 27.65 16.06 -10.74
CA CYS A 327 27.30 15.27 -9.55
C CYS A 327 28.20 14.05 -9.32
N HIS A 328 29.14 13.75 -10.23
CA HIS A 328 30.00 12.60 -10.09
C HIS A 328 30.82 12.67 -8.79
N GLY A 329 30.77 11.60 -8.00
CA GLY A 329 31.40 11.54 -6.67
C GLY A 329 30.65 12.26 -5.55
N LYS A 330 29.56 12.97 -5.83
CA LYS A 330 28.72 13.67 -4.83
C LYS A 330 27.41 12.94 -4.53
N ILE A 331 26.87 12.25 -5.54
CA ILE A 331 25.57 11.59 -5.46
C ILE A 331 25.76 10.08 -5.54
N LEU A 332 25.27 9.38 -4.52
CA LEU A 332 25.18 7.93 -4.49
C LEU A 332 23.85 7.48 -5.12
N GLN A 333 23.90 6.53 -6.06
CA GLN A 333 22.71 5.85 -6.59
C GLN A 333 22.65 4.42 -6.04
N THR A 334 21.47 3.97 -5.63
CA THR A 334 21.27 2.61 -5.11
C THR A 334 20.33 1.79 -5.99
N THR A 335 20.37 0.48 -5.85
CA THR A 335 19.29 -0.43 -6.27
C THR A 335 18.07 -0.25 -5.35
N PHE A 336 16.99 -1.01 -5.59
CA PHE A 336 15.89 -1.13 -4.65
C PHE A 336 16.41 -1.60 -3.28
N LEU A 337 15.88 -1.00 -2.20
CA LEU A 337 16.30 -1.26 -0.82
C LEU A 337 15.14 -1.79 0.02
N GLY A 338 15.47 -2.60 1.03
CA GLY A 338 14.53 -2.90 2.10
C GLY A 338 14.22 -1.66 2.95
N GLN A 339 13.14 -1.72 3.72
CA GLN A 339 12.67 -0.58 4.53
C GLN A 339 13.72 -0.08 5.53
N ASP A 340 14.38 -0.99 6.26
CA ASP A 340 15.38 -0.61 7.26
C ASP A 340 16.65 0.00 6.63
N GLU A 341 17.07 -0.52 5.47
CA GLU A 341 18.19 0.05 4.71
C GLU A 341 17.87 1.46 4.23
N PHE A 342 16.65 1.66 3.71
CA PHE A 342 16.16 2.97 3.31
C PHE A 342 16.11 3.96 4.49
N PHE A 343 15.62 3.51 5.66
CA PHE A 343 15.67 4.31 6.89
C PHE A 343 17.10 4.61 7.34
N GLY A 344 18.05 3.69 7.15
CA GLY A 344 19.47 3.96 7.35
C GLY A 344 19.99 5.14 6.53
N TYR A 345 19.56 5.27 5.26
CA TYR A 345 19.89 6.45 4.45
C TYR A 345 19.20 7.72 4.92
N ILE A 346 17.92 7.66 5.31
CA ILE A 346 17.23 8.81 5.91
C ILE A 346 17.94 9.28 7.19
N ALA A 347 18.33 8.35 8.07
CA ALA A 347 19.00 8.67 9.33
C ALA A 347 20.33 9.42 9.12
N LYS A 348 21.07 9.04 8.08
CA LYS A 348 22.36 9.64 7.66
C LYS A 348 22.22 10.88 6.78
N ALA A 349 21.02 11.18 6.28
CA ALA A 349 20.72 12.40 5.54
C ALA A 349 20.36 13.56 6.47
N ARG A 350 20.56 14.80 6.02
CA ARG A 350 20.14 16.01 6.74
C ARG A 350 18.67 16.35 6.48
N TRP A 351 18.19 16.13 5.27
CA TRP A 351 16.80 16.39 4.86
C TRP A 351 16.33 15.38 3.81
N VAL A 352 15.02 15.34 3.58
CA VAL A 352 14.38 14.46 2.58
C VAL A 352 13.89 15.30 1.40
N PHE A 353 14.25 14.90 0.18
CA PHE A 353 13.87 15.60 -1.05
C PHE A 353 12.61 14.99 -1.66
N LEU A 354 11.57 15.80 -1.84
CA LEU A 354 10.25 15.40 -2.32
C LEU A 354 9.82 16.24 -3.53
N PRO A 355 10.34 15.95 -4.73
CA PRO A 355 10.04 16.70 -5.93
C PRO A 355 8.71 16.34 -6.60
N GLN A 356 8.03 15.30 -6.10
CA GLN A 356 6.83 14.74 -6.71
C GLN A 356 5.71 15.78 -6.83
N VAL A 357 4.96 15.69 -7.92
CA VAL A 357 3.72 16.44 -8.13
C VAL A 357 2.53 15.49 -8.01
N CYS A 358 2.63 14.33 -8.67
CA CYS A 358 1.58 13.30 -8.75
C CYS A 358 1.72 12.28 -7.62
N ASP A 359 1.56 12.73 -6.37
CA ASP A 359 1.60 11.86 -5.19
C ASP A 359 0.52 12.30 -4.18
N ALA A 360 -0.56 11.53 -4.10
CA ALA A 360 -1.71 11.77 -3.24
C ALA A 360 -1.41 11.51 -1.76
N SER A 361 -0.38 10.72 -1.46
CA SER A 361 -0.07 10.28 -0.11
C SER A 361 1.41 9.90 -0.02
N PRO A 362 2.33 10.89 -0.04
CA PRO A 362 3.76 10.62 -0.04
C PRO A 362 4.18 10.07 1.32
N ARG A 363 4.21 8.74 1.51
CA ARG A 363 4.56 8.11 2.80
C ARG A 363 5.96 8.52 3.28
N VAL A 364 6.88 8.71 2.35
CA VAL A 364 8.25 9.16 2.62
C VAL A 364 8.27 10.52 3.33
N SER A 365 7.26 11.38 3.13
CA SER A 365 7.15 12.66 3.85
C SER A 365 6.98 12.45 5.36
N THR A 366 5.94 11.75 5.78
CA THR A 366 5.63 11.54 7.20
C THR A 366 6.62 10.58 7.86
N GLN A 367 7.16 9.62 7.13
CA GLN A 367 8.29 8.80 7.60
C GLN A 367 9.54 9.65 7.86
N GLY A 368 9.91 10.54 6.93
CA GLY A 368 11.03 11.48 7.13
C GLY A 368 10.81 12.39 8.34
N LEU A 369 9.62 12.96 8.48
CA LEU A 369 9.26 13.79 9.62
C LEU A 369 9.30 13.03 10.95
N ALA A 370 8.79 11.78 10.98
CA ALA A 370 8.85 10.90 12.14
C ALA A 370 10.30 10.51 12.51
N MET A 371 11.20 10.46 11.52
CA MET A 371 12.65 10.31 11.73
C MET A 371 13.36 11.64 12.06
N ASN A 372 12.59 12.67 12.38
CA ASN A 372 13.03 14.02 12.69
C ASN A 372 13.86 14.68 11.56
N LYS A 373 13.47 14.45 10.29
CA LYS A 373 14.11 15.05 9.11
C LYS A 373 13.21 16.10 8.47
N PRO A 374 13.72 17.33 8.25
CA PRO A 374 12.98 18.32 7.49
C PRO A 374 12.87 17.94 6.02
N LEU A 375 11.85 18.48 5.35
CA LEU A 375 11.54 18.18 3.96
C LEU A 375 11.94 19.36 3.05
N LEU A 376 12.48 19.06 1.88
CA LEU A 376 12.48 20.01 0.75
C LEU A 376 11.44 19.50 -0.26
N MET A 377 10.27 20.11 -0.29
CA MET A 377 9.09 19.57 -0.98
C MET A 377 8.60 20.49 -2.10
N ASN A 378 8.17 19.89 -3.20
CA ASN A 378 7.49 20.62 -4.25
C ASN A 378 6.10 21.10 -3.76
N ARG A 379 5.84 22.41 -3.87
CA ARG A 379 4.57 23.05 -3.48
C ARG A 379 3.38 22.53 -4.28
N ASN A 380 3.63 22.07 -5.49
CA ASN A 380 2.62 21.56 -6.41
C ASN A 380 2.26 20.09 -6.15
N ILE A 381 2.87 19.44 -5.15
CA ILE A 381 2.48 18.08 -4.76
C ILE A 381 1.00 18.02 -4.41
N MET A 382 0.31 17.01 -4.96
CA MET A 382 -1.12 16.85 -4.77
C MET A 382 -1.47 16.53 -3.30
N GLY A 383 -0.70 15.65 -2.68
CA GLY A 383 -0.86 15.27 -1.28
C GLY A 383 0.41 15.41 -0.45
N GLY A 384 0.24 15.52 0.86
CA GLY A 384 1.35 15.69 1.81
C GLY A 384 1.82 17.13 2.02
N TRP A 385 1.32 18.09 1.25
CA TRP A 385 1.57 19.52 1.46
C TRP A 385 1.21 19.98 2.87
N LYS A 386 0.19 19.38 3.50
CA LYS A 386 -0.28 19.76 4.85
C LYS A 386 0.73 19.45 5.96
N TYR A 387 1.70 18.57 5.69
CA TYR A 387 2.73 18.20 6.67
C TYR A 387 3.91 19.16 6.68
N LEU A 388 4.05 20.00 5.64
CA LEU A 388 5.12 20.97 5.54
C LEU A 388 4.66 22.34 6.04
N ILE A 389 5.32 22.79 7.10
CA ILE A 389 5.21 24.12 7.68
C ILE A 389 6.58 24.79 7.50
N PRO A 390 6.72 25.78 6.60
CA PRO A 390 7.99 26.46 6.34
C PRO A 390 8.67 26.94 7.62
N GLY A 391 9.98 26.74 7.75
CA GLY A 391 10.74 27.07 8.95
C GLY A 391 10.54 26.14 10.16
N GLN A 392 9.54 25.25 10.16
CA GLN A 392 9.30 24.29 11.24
C GLN A 392 9.56 22.85 10.81
N THR A 393 9.01 22.40 9.68
CA THR A 393 9.14 21.01 9.23
C THR A 393 9.82 20.86 7.87
N GLY A 394 10.21 21.97 7.24
CA GLY A 394 10.92 21.96 5.97
C GLY A 394 10.77 23.27 5.20
N GLU A 395 11.04 23.20 3.90
CA GLU A 395 10.93 24.30 2.95
C GLU A 395 10.20 23.83 1.69
N PHE A 396 9.33 24.69 1.15
CA PHE A 396 8.74 24.47 -0.17
C PHE A 396 9.62 25.07 -1.26
N PHE A 397 9.57 24.46 -2.44
CA PHE A 397 9.92 25.08 -3.71
C PHE A 397 8.78 24.85 -4.71
N HIS A 398 8.66 25.67 -5.75
CA HIS A 398 7.67 25.50 -6.81
C HIS A 398 8.28 24.84 -8.05
N ASP A 399 9.37 25.43 -8.56
CA ASP A 399 10.12 24.97 -9.73
C ASP A 399 11.54 25.58 -9.71
N MET A 400 12.27 25.58 -10.83
CA MET A 400 13.62 26.15 -10.89
C MET A 400 13.71 27.66 -10.60
N SER A 401 12.61 28.41 -10.69
CA SER A 401 12.57 29.85 -10.42
C SER A 401 12.81 30.20 -8.96
N ASP A 402 12.43 29.33 -8.01
CA ASP A 402 12.59 29.54 -6.56
C ASP A 402 13.36 28.41 -5.87
N PHE A 403 13.73 27.35 -6.61
CA PHE A 403 14.44 26.20 -6.07
C PHE A 403 15.79 26.58 -5.43
N ARG A 404 16.57 27.46 -6.07
CA ARG A 404 17.88 27.91 -5.53
C ARG A 404 17.75 28.53 -4.14
N ASP A 405 16.76 29.39 -3.95
CA ASP A 405 16.56 30.08 -2.67
C ASP A 405 16.06 29.12 -1.59
N SER A 406 15.19 28.18 -1.97
CA SER A 406 14.66 27.16 -1.07
C SER A 406 15.73 26.15 -0.66
N LEU A 407 16.60 25.77 -1.61
CA LEU A 407 17.79 24.95 -1.36
C LEU A 407 18.77 25.67 -0.42
N ARG A 408 19.04 26.95 -0.64
CA ARG A 408 19.91 27.74 0.25
C ARG A 408 19.38 27.74 1.68
N ARG A 409 18.09 28.05 1.86
CA ARG A 409 17.45 28.06 3.20
C ARG A 409 17.58 26.72 3.91
N ILE A 410 17.26 25.60 3.24
CA ILE A 410 17.32 24.30 3.91
C ILE A 410 18.77 23.89 4.21
N LEU A 411 19.74 24.19 3.34
CA LEU A 411 21.16 23.91 3.59
C LEU A 411 21.70 24.72 4.76
N ASP A 412 21.46 26.03 4.79
CA ASP A 412 21.92 26.91 5.87
C ASP A 412 21.36 26.46 7.23
N ASN A 413 20.10 26.02 7.25
CA ASN A 413 19.41 25.54 8.44
C ASN A 413 19.78 24.09 8.84
N THR A 414 20.51 23.34 8.02
CA THR A 414 20.79 21.91 8.30
C THR A 414 22.26 21.51 8.30
N ARG A 415 23.16 22.31 7.71
CA ARG A 415 24.62 22.07 7.74
C ARG A 415 25.29 22.56 9.03
N GLY A 416 24.67 23.52 9.74
CA GLY A 416 25.17 23.99 11.03
C GLY A 416 24.89 23.03 12.20
N ASP A 417 25.45 23.34 13.38
CA ASP A 417 25.29 22.54 14.61
C ASP A 417 23.87 22.60 15.20
N LYS A 418 23.07 23.59 14.78
CA LYS A 418 21.71 23.80 15.23
C LYS A 418 20.78 23.93 14.03
N SER A 419 19.72 23.13 14.05
CA SER A 419 18.62 23.24 13.10
C SER A 419 17.40 23.85 13.79
N PRO A 420 16.72 24.84 13.18
CA PRO A 420 15.48 25.39 13.70
C PRO A 420 14.30 24.43 13.53
N TYR A 421 14.42 23.43 12.65
CA TYR A 421 13.33 22.53 12.32
C TYR A 421 13.01 21.56 13.48
N LYS A 422 11.72 21.34 13.69
CA LYS A 422 11.12 20.44 14.69
C LYS A 422 10.04 19.53 14.05
N PRO A 423 10.39 18.76 13.01
CA PRO A 423 9.42 17.93 12.29
C PRO A 423 8.78 16.83 13.16
N LEU A 424 9.54 16.23 14.08
CA LEU A 424 9.01 15.19 14.95
C LEU A 424 7.93 15.71 15.91
N ASP A 425 8.03 16.96 16.37
CA ASP A 425 7.05 17.57 17.28
C ASP A 425 5.67 17.69 16.61
N LEU A 426 5.65 18.02 15.31
CA LEU A 426 4.43 18.05 14.51
C LEU A 426 3.80 16.66 14.43
N VAL A 427 4.61 15.63 14.13
CA VAL A 427 4.15 14.23 14.02
C VAL A 427 3.57 13.75 15.34
N LYS A 428 4.31 13.90 16.43
CA LYS A 428 3.90 13.46 17.77
C LYS A 428 2.64 14.13 18.31
N SER A 429 2.29 15.29 17.79
CA SER A 429 1.13 16.04 18.27
C SER A 429 -0.12 15.85 17.40
N ASN A 430 0.01 15.30 16.19
CA ASN A 430 -1.06 15.34 15.18
C ASN A 430 -1.28 14.07 14.36
N TYR A 431 -0.24 13.24 14.18
CA TYR A 431 -0.25 12.13 13.22
C TYR A 431 0.13 10.80 13.89
N GLY A 432 0.06 9.71 13.13
CA GLY A 432 0.28 8.35 13.61
C GLY A 432 -1.00 7.67 14.08
N ASN A 433 -0.88 6.39 14.44
CA ASN A 433 -2.02 5.52 14.73
C ASN A 433 -2.89 6.03 15.90
N GLU A 434 -2.28 6.68 16.90
CA GLU A 434 -3.00 7.28 18.02
C GLU A 434 -3.87 8.47 17.59
N HIS A 435 -3.25 9.51 17.01
CA HIS A 435 -3.96 10.76 16.66
C HIS A 435 -4.82 10.63 15.41
N SER A 436 -4.23 10.13 14.31
CA SER A 436 -4.95 9.96 13.04
C SER A 436 -6.00 8.87 13.16
N GLY A 437 -5.69 7.79 13.89
CA GLY A 437 -6.64 6.71 14.09
C GLY A 437 -7.85 7.12 14.91
N LYS A 438 -7.64 7.92 15.97
CA LYS A 438 -8.75 8.52 16.71
C LYS A 438 -9.60 9.43 15.82
N ARG A 439 -8.97 10.30 15.03
CA ARG A 439 -9.70 11.19 14.10
C ARG A 439 -10.52 10.42 13.08
N LEU A 440 -10.00 9.31 12.54
CA LEU A 440 -10.74 8.44 11.63
C LEU A 440 -11.90 7.74 12.34
N TYR A 441 -11.68 7.22 13.55
CA TYR A 441 -12.75 6.62 14.35
C TYR A 441 -13.89 7.61 14.62
N ASP A 442 -13.57 8.82 15.09
CA ASP A 442 -14.56 9.84 15.40
C ASP A 442 -15.37 10.22 14.14
N PHE A 443 -14.70 10.39 13.00
CA PHE A 443 -15.34 10.68 11.71
C PHE A 443 -16.28 9.56 11.24
N VAL A 444 -15.84 8.30 11.31
CA VAL A 444 -16.67 7.15 10.91
C VAL A 444 -17.86 7.00 11.85
N LYS A 445 -17.64 7.15 13.15
CA LYS A 445 -18.68 7.06 14.17
C LYS A 445 -19.73 8.17 14.03
N GLU A 446 -19.31 9.39 13.74
CA GLU A 446 -20.20 10.54 13.58
C GLU A 446 -21.18 10.34 12.41
N HIS A 447 -20.70 9.80 11.30
CA HIS A 447 -21.48 9.73 10.06
C HIS A 447 -22.11 8.37 9.76
N TRP A 448 -21.56 7.27 10.30
CA TRP A 448 -22.03 5.89 10.04
C TRP A 448 -21.97 4.98 11.27
N GLY A 449 -21.91 5.54 12.48
CA GLY A 449 -21.83 4.75 13.71
C GLY A 449 -23.05 3.86 13.98
N ASP A 450 -24.19 4.14 13.35
CA ASP A 450 -25.40 3.32 13.35
C ASP A 450 -25.31 2.12 12.39
N LYS A 451 -24.47 2.20 11.35
CA LYS A 451 -24.23 1.12 10.38
C LYS A 451 -23.11 0.16 10.80
N ILE A 452 -22.25 0.58 11.71
CA ILE A 452 -21.04 -0.16 12.08
C ILE A 452 -21.11 -0.67 13.52
N ILE A 453 -20.97 -1.98 13.68
CA ILE A 453 -20.75 -2.59 14.99
C ILE A 453 -19.24 -2.55 15.28
N PHE A 454 -18.82 -1.63 16.14
CA PHE A 454 -17.43 -1.56 16.58
C PHE A 454 -17.13 -2.60 17.66
N PRO A 455 -15.97 -3.29 17.61
CA PRO A 455 -15.49 -4.09 18.73
C PRO A 455 -15.41 -3.27 20.02
N VAL A 456 -15.62 -3.93 21.16
CA VAL A 456 -15.56 -3.29 22.48
C VAL A 456 -14.16 -2.69 22.70
N GLY A 457 -14.12 -1.44 23.16
CA GLY A 457 -12.85 -0.72 23.40
C GLY A 457 -12.24 -0.06 22.16
N THR A 458 -12.94 -0.09 21.02
CA THR A 458 -12.53 0.66 19.82
C THR A 458 -12.58 2.17 20.09
N ASN A 459 -11.44 2.84 19.93
CA ASN A 459 -11.28 4.29 20.01
C ASN A 459 -10.41 4.89 18.89
N ALA A 460 -9.85 4.05 18.03
CA ALA A 460 -9.11 4.43 16.84
C ALA A 460 -9.37 3.43 15.69
N LEU A 461 -9.27 3.91 14.45
CA LEU A 461 -9.33 3.10 13.22
C LEU A 461 -8.06 3.31 12.40
N ILE A 462 -7.45 2.24 11.89
CA ILE A 462 -6.14 2.26 11.23
C ILE A 462 -6.26 1.49 9.91
N PRO A 463 -6.00 2.13 8.76
CA PRO A 463 -5.87 1.43 7.49
C PRO A 463 -4.64 0.50 7.50
N THR A 464 -4.82 -0.74 7.05
CA THR A 464 -3.78 -1.78 7.02
C THR A 464 -3.24 -2.01 5.60
N GLY A 465 -2.16 -2.77 5.42
CA GLY A 465 -1.62 -3.06 4.07
C GLY A 465 -0.63 -2.02 3.54
N VAL A 466 0.30 -1.61 4.40
CA VAL A 466 1.44 -0.74 4.06
C VAL A 466 2.60 -1.54 3.49
#